data_AF-A0A2V7RUK7-F1
#
_entry.id   AF-A0A2V7RUK7-F1
#
_cell.length_a   1.000
_cell.length_b   1.000
_cell.length_c   1.000
_cell.angle_alpha   90.00
_cell.angle_beta   90.00
_cell.angle_gamma   90.00
#
_symmetry.space_group_name_H-M   'P 1'
#
loop_
_entity.id
_entity.type
_entity.pdbx_description
1 polymer ?
#
loop_
_entity_poly.entity_id
_entity_poly.type
_entity_poly.pdbx_seq_one_letter_code
_entity_poly.pdbx_strand_id
1 'polypeptide(L)'
;MSRLQVGVVRYASLARAIAQALGIEPAPDCRIGQGRITITFRRVGASRWPEARQIDQALRVAAIARTVIAADPRRAVRQRATRAIVVVYEDATLVRGCAVTSRWECVIPAT
;
A
#
# COMPACT_ATOMS: atom_id res chain seq x y z
N MET A 1 -26.55 9.98 -13.25
CA MET A 1 -25.07 9.93 -13.17
C MET A 1 -24.65 10.29 -11.74
N SER A 2 -24.56 9.28 -10.87
CA SER A 2 -24.32 9.52 -9.44
C SER A 2 -22.84 9.80 -9.18
N ARG A 3 -22.57 11.02 -8.69
CA ARG A 3 -21.27 11.48 -8.21
C ARG A 3 -20.73 10.46 -7.20
N LEU A 4 -19.58 9.84 -7.50
CA LEU A 4 -18.83 9.14 -6.48
C LEU A 4 -18.44 10.18 -5.42
N GLN A 5 -19.13 10.15 -4.28
CA GLN A 5 -18.69 10.84 -3.07
C GLN A 5 -17.21 10.52 -2.87
N VAL A 6 -16.43 11.52 -2.51
CA VAL A 6 -14.97 11.44 -2.28
C VAL A 6 -14.73 10.63 -1.00
N GLY A 7 -15.00 9.33 -1.10
CA GLY A 7 -14.83 8.32 -0.07
C GLY A 7 -13.59 7.51 -0.39
N VAL A 8 -12.84 7.16 0.64
CA VAL A 8 -11.73 6.21 0.53
C VAL A 8 -12.31 4.86 0.09
N VAL A 9 -12.01 4.43 -1.13
CA VAL A 9 -12.46 3.13 -1.64
C VAL A 9 -11.38 2.09 -1.39
N ARG A 10 -11.75 0.99 -0.73
CA ARG A 10 -10.91 -0.20 -0.59
C ARG A 10 -11.04 -1.06 -1.84
N TYR A 11 -9.92 -1.45 -2.43
CA TYR A 11 -9.90 -2.28 -3.62
C TYR A 11 -9.25 -3.63 -3.29
N ALA A 12 -10.03 -4.58 -2.77
CA ALA A 12 -9.54 -5.92 -2.43
C ALA A 12 -8.95 -6.65 -3.65
N SER A 13 -9.50 -6.45 -4.85
CA SER A 13 -8.94 -7.00 -6.09
C SER A 13 -7.57 -6.42 -6.43
N LEU A 14 -7.37 -5.12 -6.18
CA LEU A 14 -6.10 -4.43 -6.43
C LEU A 14 -5.04 -4.89 -5.43
N ALA A 15 -5.41 -4.98 -4.15
CA ALA A 15 -4.57 -5.54 -3.09
C ALA A 15 -4.06 -6.93 -3.44
N ARG A 16 -4.94 -7.82 -3.91
CA ARG A 16 -4.56 -9.17 -4.35
C ARG A 16 -3.65 -9.16 -5.57
N ALA A 17 -3.93 -8.32 -6.57
CA ALA A 17 -3.07 -8.21 -7.75
C ALA A 17 -1.66 -7.69 -7.40
N ILE A 18 -1.56 -6.70 -6.52
CA ILE A 18 -0.29 -6.19 -5.99
C ILE A 18 0.43 -7.28 -5.20
N ALA A 19 -0.28 -8.03 -4.34
CA ALA A 19 0.28 -9.14 -3.57
C ALA A 19 0.85 -10.24 -4.46
N GLN A 20 0.09 -10.64 -5.49
CA GLN A 20 0.52 -11.64 -6.48
C GLN A 20 1.76 -11.17 -7.25
N ALA A 21 1.79 -9.92 -7.70
CA ALA A 21 2.94 -9.35 -8.39
C ALA A 21 4.18 -9.23 -7.48
N LEU A 22 3.99 -9.07 -6.17
CA LEU A 22 5.06 -9.01 -5.17
C LEU A 22 5.48 -10.39 -4.65
N GLY A 23 4.68 -11.44 -4.87
CA GLY A 23 4.89 -12.78 -4.29
C GLY A 23 4.76 -12.80 -2.77
N ILE A 24 3.85 -12.02 -2.20
CA ILE A 24 3.67 -11.87 -0.74
C ILE A 24 2.31 -12.40 -0.29
N GLU A 25 2.29 -13.04 0.88
CA GLU A 25 1.08 -13.38 1.62
C GLU A 25 1.29 -13.06 3.11
N PRO A 26 0.30 -12.49 3.82
CA PRO A 26 -1.01 -12.09 3.32
C PRO A 26 -0.96 -10.85 2.42
N ALA A 27 -1.95 -10.70 1.54
CA ALA A 27 -2.11 -9.49 0.72
C ALA A 27 -2.20 -8.20 1.58
N PRO A 28 -1.60 -7.07 1.14
CA PRO A 28 -1.65 -5.81 1.88
C PRO A 28 -3.04 -5.15 1.77
N ASP A 29 -3.37 -4.23 2.69
CA ASP A 29 -4.56 -3.37 2.55
C ASP A 29 -4.27 -2.26 1.56
N CYS A 30 -5.08 -2.13 0.51
CA CYS A 30 -4.95 -1.08 -0.50
C CYS A 30 -6.12 -0.12 -0.45
N ARG A 31 -5.83 1.16 -0.22
CA ARG A 31 -6.79 2.26 -0.17
C ARG A 31 -6.44 3.31 -1.20
N ILE A 32 -7.42 3.79 -1.95
CA ILE A 32 -7.21 4.92 -2.85
C ILE A 32 -8.10 6.09 -2.42
N GLY A 33 -7.46 7.13 -1.87
CA GLY A 33 -8.11 8.29 -1.27
C GLY A 33 -7.76 9.61 -1.98
N GLN A 34 -8.05 10.72 -1.31
CA GLN A 34 -7.82 12.11 -1.73
C GLN A 34 -6.34 12.36 -2.08
N GLY A 35 -5.97 12.12 -3.34
CA GLY A 35 -4.64 12.44 -3.88
C GLY A 35 -3.55 11.38 -3.70
N ARG A 36 -3.78 10.31 -2.93
CA ARG A 36 -2.78 9.25 -2.67
C ARG A 36 -3.35 7.84 -2.68
N ILE A 37 -2.47 6.88 -2.93
CA ILE A 37 -2.71 5.45 -2.79
C ILE A 37 -1.96 4.99 -1.55
N THR A 38 -2.62 4.33 -0.61
CA THR A 38 -1.98 3.79 0.61
C THR A 38 -1.98 2.27 0.53
N ILE A 39 -0.80 1.68 0.70
CA ILE A 39 -0.57 0.23 0.71
C ILE A 39 -0.02 -0.12 2.09
N THR A 40 -0.81 -0.83 2.89
CA THR A 40 -0.44 -1.18 4.27
C THR A 40 -0.19 -2.66 4.39
N PHE A 41 1.03 -3.01 4.75
CA PHE A 41 1.44 -4.37 5.07
C PHE A 41 1.34 -4.55 6.57
N ARG A 42 0.61 -5.58 6.98
CA ARG A 42 0.42 -5.90 8.40
C ARG A 42 1.12 -7.21 8.73
N ARG A 43 1.81 -7.25 9.87
CA ARG A 43 2.42 -8.48 10.41
C ARG A 43 3.49 -9.10 9.50
N VAL A 44 4.30 -8.26 8.86
CA VAL A 44 5.40 -8.68 7.98
C VAL A 44 6.77 -8.55 8.65
N GLY A 45 6.83 -7.96 9.84
CA GLY A 45 8.06 -7.66 10.58
C GLY A 45 8.89 -6.51 9.98
N ALA A 46 8.41 -5.90 8.89
CA ALA A 46 9.15 -4.93 8.10
C ALA A 46 9.34 -3.59 8.81
N SER A 47 8.51 -3.24 9.80
CA SER A 47 8.70 -2.01 10.59
C SER A 47 9.99 -2.00 11.42
N ARG A 48 10.66 -3.16 11.56
CA ARG A 48 11.92 -3.34 12.31
C ARG A 48 13.13 -3.60 11.43
N TRP A 49 12.96 -3.64 10.11
CA TRP A 49 14.09 -3.78 9.20
C TRP A 49 15.00 -2.54 9.29
N PRO A 50 16.28 -2.67 8.89
CA PRO A 50 17.12 -1.50 8.68
C PRO A 50 16.46 -0.53 7.69
N GLU A 51 16.57 0.76 7.95
CA GLU A 51 15.87 1.81 7.20
C GLU A 51 16.12 1.73 5.69
N ALA A 52 17.38 1.51 5.28
CA ALA A 52 17.72 1.32 3.86
C ALA A 52 16.89 0.19 3.20
N ARG A 53 16.74 -0.95 3.89
CA ARG A 53 15.94 -2.07 3.39
C ARG A 53 14.44 -1.74 3.35
N GLN A 54 13.94 -0.93 4.28
CA GLN A 54 12.55 -0.46 4.26
C GLN A 54 12.29 0.43 3.05
N ILE A 55 13.21 1.37 2.77
CA ILE A 55 13.13 2.29 1.63
C ILE A 55 13.20 1.51 0.31
N ASP A 56 14.17 0.62 0.14
CA ASP A 56 14.34 -0.18 -1.09
C ASP A 56 13.08 -1.00 -1.38
N GLN A 57 12.54 -1.66 -0.36
CA GLN A 57 11.30 -2.42 -0.51
C GLN A 57 10.11 -1.51 -0.82
N ALA A 58 10.01 -0.34 -0.18
CA ALA A 58 8.92 0.60 -0.43
C ALA A 58 8.94 1.11 -1.89
N LEU A 59 10.12 1.42 -2.42
CA LEU A 59 10.30 1.82 -3.81
C LEU A 59 9.91 0.69 -4.78
N ARG A 60 10.35 -0.54 -4.50
CA ARG A 60 9.94 -1.72 -5.29
C ARG A 60 8.43 -1.93 -5.28
N VAL A 61 7.80 -1.82 -4.11
CA VAL A 61 6.35 -1.93 -3.94
C VAL A 61 5.63 -0.85 -4.75
N ALA A 62 6.08 0.40 -4.68
CA ALA A 62 5.46 1.49 -5.42
C ALA A 62 5.58 1.29 -6.93
N ALA A 63 6.75 0.88 -7.43
CA ALA A 63 6.94 0.60 -8.86
C ALA A 63 5.95 -0.48 -9.35
N ILE A 64 5.85 -1.60 -8.62
CA ILE A 64 4.90 -2.68 -8.95
C ILE A 64 3.45 -2.19 -8.87
N ALA A 65 3.10 -1.47 -7.81
CA ALA A 65 1.76 -0.94 -7.65
C ALA A 65 1.36 0.02 -8.78
N ARG A 66 2.28 0.88 -9.26
CA ARG A 66 2.01 1.73 -10.43
C ARG A 66 1.70 0.91 -11.67
N THR A 67 2.50 -0.13 -11.95
CA THR A 67 2.26 -1.03 -13.09
C THR A 67 0.91 -1.72 -13.01
N VAL A 68 0.57 -2.27 -11.83
CA VAL A 68 -0.72 -2.95 -11.61
C VAL A 68 -1.89 -1.97 -11.77
N ILE A 69 -1.79 -0.77 -11.20
CA ILE A 69 -2.84 0.27 -11.29
C ILE A 69 -2.99 0.75 -12.73
N ALA A 70 -1.90 0.93 -13.46
CA ALA A 70 -1.91 1.35 -14.87
C ALA A 70 -2.52 0.27 -15.78
N ALA A 71 -2.41 -1.01 -15.42
CA ALA A 71 -3.00 -2.13 -16.14
C ALA A 71 -4.46 -2.44 -15.73
N ASP A 72 -5.02 -1.79 -14.69
CA ASP A 72 -6.37 -2.10 -14.21
C ASP A 72 -7.42 -1.83 -15.30
N PRO A 73 -8.42 -2.71 -15.52
CA PRO A 73 -9.43 -2.52 -16.56
C PRO A 73 -10.31 -1.27 -16.34
N ARG A 74 -10.43 -0.78 -15.11
CA ARG A 74 -11.26 0.38 -14.76
C ARG A 74 -10.48 1.68 -15.00
N ARG A 75 -10.94 2.49 -15.96
CA ARG A 75 -10.34 3.81 -16.28
C ARG A 75 -10.15 4.71 -15.04
N ALA A 76 -11.12 4.71 -14.13
CA ALA A 76 -11.08 5.51 -12.90
C ALA A 76 -9.99 5.09 -11.90
N VAL A 77 -9.48 3.85 -12.02
CA VAL A 77 -8.33 3.35 -11.25
C VAL A 77 -7.03 3.71 -11.96
N ARG A 78 -6.93 3.46 -13.28
CA ARG A 78 -5.73 3.79 -14.08
C ARG A 78 -5.32 5.26 -13.98
N GLN A 79 -6.28 6.19 -13.99
CA GLN A 79 -6.02 7.63 -13.84
C GLN A 79 -5.34 7.99 -12.50
N ARG A 80 -5.29 7.07 -11.54
CA ARG A 80 -4.66 7.27 -10.24
C ARG A 80 -3.22 6.76 -10.18
N ALA A 81 -2.70 6.12 -11.24
CA ALA A 81 -1.34 5.57 -11.28
C ALA A 81 -0.24 6.64 -11.10
N THR A 82 -0.55 7.90 -11.42
CA THR A 82 0.36 9.05 -11.25
C THR A 82 0.35 9.63 -9.83
N ARG A 83 -0.57 9.19 -8.95
CA ARG A 83 -0.64 9.70 -7.58
C ARG A 83 0.56 9.29 -6.74
N ALA A 84 0.78 10.00 -5.65
CA ALA A 84 1.71 9.58 -4.62
C ALA A 84 1.28 8.22 -4.03
N ILE A 85 2.26 7.37 -3.74
CA ILE A 85 2.05 6.07 -3.09
C ILE A 85 2.64 6.13 -1.69
N VAL A 86 1.82 5.80 -0.70
CA VAL A 86 2.23 5.69 0.69
C VAL A 86 2.36 4.21 1.02
N VAL A 87 3.58 3.76 1.31
CA VAL A 87 3.85 2.40 1.77
C VAL A 87 3.94 2.43 3.29
N VAL A 88 3.18 1.56 3.94
CA VAL A 88 3.10 1.48 5.40
C VAL A 88 3.46 0.06 5.83
N TYR A 89 4.42 -0.05 6.73
CA TYR A 89 4.70 -1.29 7.47
C TYR A 89 4.15 -1.15 8.88
N GLU A 90 3.18 -1.99 9.24
CA GLU A 90 2.52 -2.00 10.54
C GLU A 90 2.68 -3.38 11.18
N ASP A 91 3.44 -3.46 12.27
CA ASP A 91 3.61 -4.70 13.00
C ASP A 91 3.13 -4.54 14.44
N ALA A 92 2.50 -5.58 14.97
CA ALA A 92 2.08 -5.62 16.35
C ALA A 92 2.86 -6.72 17.08
N THR A 93 3.36 -6.41 18.28
CA THR A 93 3.96 -7.39 19.17
C THR A 93 3.39 -7.28 20.57
N LEU A 94 3.29 -8.42 21.26
CA LEU A 94 2.93 -8.46 22.66
C LEU A 94 4.14 -8.12 23.52
N VAL A 95 4.03 -7.05 24.31
CA VAL A 95 5.03 -6.64 25.30
C VAL A 95 4.35 -6.61 26.65
N ARG A 96 4.69 -7.54 27.53
CA ARG A 96 4.11 -7.65 28.89
C ARG A 96 2.56 -7.68 28.90
N GLY A 97 1.95 -8.32 27.91
CA GLY A 97 0.49 -8.40 27.78
C GLY A 97 -0.17 -7.24 27.04
N CYS A 98 0.58 -6.18 26.70
CA CYS A 98 0.09 -5.08 25.87
C CYS A 98 0.38 -5.35 24.40
N ALA A 99 -0.61 -5.08 23.52
CA ALA A 99 -0.38 -5.04 22.09
C ALA A 99 0.31 -3.70 21.73
N VAL A 100 1.59 -3.75 21.40
CA VAL A 100 2.38 -2.58 20.96
C VAL A 100 2.51 -2.60 19.45
N THR A 101 2.11 -1.52 18.79
CA THR A 101 2.21 -1.37 17.33
C THR A 101 3.41 -0.52 16.93
N SER A 102 4.28 -1.05 16.09
CA SER A 102 5.30 -0.28 15.37
C SER A 102 4.81 0.04 13.96
N ARG A 103 4.97 1.30 13.57
CA ARG A 103 4.53 1.81 12.26
C ARG A 103 5.67 2.56 11.60
N TRP A 104 5.97 2.18 10.37
CA TRP A 104 6.86 2.92 9.48
C TRP A 104 6.10 3.31 8.22
N GLU A 105 6.34 4.51 7.71
CA GLU A 105 5.64 5.07 6.56
C GLU A 105 6.62 5.77 5.62
N CYS A 106 6.52 5.47 4.33
CA CYS A 106 7.24 6.17 3.27
C CYS A 106 6.26 6.72 2.25
N VAL A 107 6.39 8.01 1.97
CA VAL A 107 5.61 8.72 0.96
C VAL A 107 6.46 8.84 -0.30
N ILE A 108 6.05 8.14 -1.34
CA ILE A 108 6.72 8.13 -2.64
C ILE A 108 5.96 9.11 -3.53
N PRO A 109 6.59 10.19 -3.99
CA PRO A 109 5.91 11.27 -4.70
C PRO A 109 5.30 10.79 -6.04
N ALA A 110 4.40 11.62 -6.58
CA ALA A 110 3.84 11.42 -7.90
C ALA A 110 4.95 11.41 -8.99
N THR A 111 4.70 10.66 -10.06
CA THR A 111 5.52 10.60 -11.28
C THR A 111 4.68 11.00 -12.46
#